data_AF-A0A6J1JCX8-F1
#
_entry.id   AF-A0A6J1JCX8-F1
#
_cell.length_a   1.000
_cell.length_b   1.000
_cell.length_c   1.000
_cell.angle_alpha   90.00
_cell.angle_beta   90.00
_cell.angle_gamma   90.00
#
_symmetry.space_group_name_H-M   'P 1'
#
loop_
_entity.id
_entity.type
_entity.pdbx_description
1 polymer ?
#
loop_
_entity_poly.entity_id
_entity_poly.type
_entity_poly.pdbx_seq_one_letter_code
_entity_poly.pdbx_strand_id
1 'polypeptide(L)'
;MASNGAIPKAEDAGNSLEKIKRQLASGSGRNLLQGPLLKRSETLRKWNERWVILDPTSGKMEYKIRRNEATIKGTMIFDANSNITVSPVNFHGLPRYDGCCIYIGTPQKQDYFLCAETPGAARAWVSTLHATQLVLKAHKEAVNSLSGNGSAKLGTVATVVAAANSAAQESSKEIERAMQISLRNTLGIIANKTTDVPMDDLAIMKETIRVKDEELHNLARDLRARDSTINDIAEKLSETAEAAEAAASAAHMMDKQRKIVCAEIERIKENSEKQLDASMLKLKEYEAKLVGMSRERDQLIKQRDAANQEAHMWRSELAKAREQAVILEGTIVRAEEKVRVSEADAEARTKEAKQKELAALQEKQELMAYINRLQAQIQRQHIQVFEEKESCTGSDSSLLTKHVDSSDGNVDKACLSDSRATPVSGEVNLRSIGDAEWSDIQTTEARIADVREIAAETEGSSLDITVVSQPVSSHHEQDVCSSNQP
;
A
#
# COMPACT_ATOMS: atom_id res chain seq x y z
N MET A 1 5.47 5.58 33.16
CA MET A 1 6.91 5.24 33.04
C MET A 1 7.29 5.32 31.57
N ALA A 2 8.46 5.85 31.23
CA ALA A 2 8.94 5.88 29.85
C ALA A 2 9.70 4.60 29.49
N SER A 3 9.61 4.17 28.23
CA SER A 3 10.48 3.16 27.64
C SER A 3 10.99 3.72 26.31
N ASN A 4 12.31 3.88 26.19
CA ASN A 4 12.91 4.57 25.05
C ASN A 4 13.11 3.63 23.86
N GLY A 5 12.74 4.07 22.66
CA GLY A 5 13.20 3.44 21.42
C GLY A 5 14.71 3.65 21.27
N ALA A 6 15.50 2.58 21.39
CA ALA A 6 16.95 2.63 21.23
C ALA A 6 17.35 2.38 19.77
N ILE A 7 18.09 3.31 19.18
CA ILE A 7 18.78 3.10 17.90
C ILE A 7 19.92 2.08 18.12
N PRO A 8 20.05 1.01 17.33
CA PRO A 8 21.10 0.02 17.51
C PRO A 8 22.48 0.63 17.25
N LYS A 9 23.39 0.53 18.21
CA LYS A 9 24.77 1.00 18.08
C LYS A 9 25.59 0.11 17.16
N ALA A 10 26.61 0.68 16.51
CA ALA A 10 27.56 -0.05 15.67
C ALA A 10 28.31 -1.19 16.41
N GLU A 11 28.39 -1.13 17.74
CA GLU A 11 28.98 -2.18 18.59
C GLU A 11 28.26 -3.54 18.45
N ASP A 12 26.93 -3.53 18.28
CA ASP A 12 26.16 -4.77 18.08
C ASP A 12 26.37 -5.39 16.70
N ALA A 13 26.65 -4.59 15.67
CA ALA A 13 27.04 -5.11 14.36
C ALA A 13 28.39 -5.85 14.44
N GLY A 14 29.36 -5.32 15.19
CA GLY A 14 30.63 -5.98 15.49
C GLY A 14 30.45 -7.27 16.29
N ASN A 15 29.65 -7.24 17.36
CA ASN A 15 29.34 -8.44 18.15
C ASN A 15 28.57 -9.50 17.36
N SER A 16 27.67 -9.10 16.45
CA SER A 16 26.96 -10.01 15.55
C SER A 16 27.91 -10.65 14.55
N LEU A 17 28.80 -9.88 13.93
CA LEU A 17 29.84 -10.39 13.04
C LEU A 17 30.76 -11.41 13.75
N GLU A 18 31.19 -11.12 14.98
CA GLU A 18 32.02 -12.03 15.78
C GLU A 18 31.26 -13.25 16.35
N LYS A 19 29.92 -13.20 16.44
CA LYS A 19 29.08 -14.37 16.71
C LYS A 19 28.92 -15.25 15.46
N ILE A 20 28.67 -14.65 14.30
CA ILE A 20 28.57 -15.36 13.01
C ILE A 20 29.90 -16.04 12.67
N LYS A 21 31.03 -15.33 12.79
CA LYS A 21 32.38 -15.92 12.65
C LYS A 21 32.58 -17.12 13.58
N ARG A 22 32.21 -17.01 14.86
CA ARG A 22 32.34 -18.12 15.82
C ARG A 22 31.43 -19.30 15.48
N GLN A 23 30.15 -19.08 15.17
CA GLN A 23 29.24 -20.16 14.80
C GLN A 23 29.71 -20.92 13.55
N LEU A 24 30.26 -20.22 12.55
CA LEU A 24 30.82 -20.85 11.35
C LEU A 24 32.19 -21.52 11.61
N ALA A 25 33.00 -20.99 12.52
CA ALA A 25 34.26 -21.61 12.94
C ALA A 25 34.10 -22.82 13.89
N SER A 26 32.94 -22.97 14.54
CA SER A 26 32.61 -24.11 15.42
C SER A 26 32.19 -25.39 14.68
N GLY A 27 32.15 -25.38 13.34
CA GLY A 27 31.98 -26.60 12.55
C GLY A 27 33.18 -27.55 12.71
N SER A 28 32.94 -28.74 13.26
CA SER A 28 33.97 -29.77 13.56
C SER A 28 34.48 -30.50 12.30
N GLY A 29 35.08 -29.76 11.36
CA GLY A 29 35.53 -30.30 10.07
C GLY A 29 36.41 -29.36 9.25
N ARG A 30 37.36 -28.65 9.88
CA ARG A 30 38.28 -27.72 9.20
C ARG A 30 39.41 -28.47 8.48
N ASN A 31 39.22 -28.73 7.19
CA ASN A 31 40.20 -29.39 6.32
C ASN A 31 41.19 -28.35 5.77
N LEU A 32 42.34 -28.18 6.43
CA LEU A 32 43.42 -27.32 5.93
C LEU A 32 44.11 -27.98 4.73
N LEU A 33 44.23 -27.27 3.62
CA LEU A 33 45.08 -27.70 2.51
C LEU A 33 46.52 -27.32 2.81
N GLN A 34 47.46 -28.27 2.73
CA GLN A 34 48.86 -28.01 3.01
C GLN A 34 49.80 -28.84 2.14
N GLY A 35 50.99 -28.29 1.84
CA GLY A 35 51.99 -28.96 1.03
C GLY A 35 53.19 -28.09 0.66
N PRO A 36 54.19 -28.67 -0.03
CA PRO A 36 55.32 -27.91 -0.57
C PRO A 36 54.88 -27.12 -1.81
N LEU A 37 55.27 -25.84 -1.88
CA LEU A 37 55.23 -25.04 -3.09
C LEU A 37 56.52 -24.25 -3.24
N LEU A 38 57.01 -24.13 -4.46
CA LEU A 38 58.05 -23.16 -4.80
C LEU A 38 57.41 -21.77 -4.85
N LYS A 39 57.68 -20.91 -3.86
CA LYS A 39 57.29 -19.50 -3.89
C LYS A 39 58.39 -18.66 -4.53
N ARG A 40 58.03 -17.77 -5.46
CA ARG A 40 58.98 -16.77 -5.97
C ARG A 40 59.27 -15.71 -4.90
N SER A 41 60.55 -15.44 -4.67
CA SER A 41 61.00 -14.26 -3.91
C SER A 41 60.74 -13.01 -4.74
N GLU A 42 60.09 -12.02 -4.16
CA GLU A 42 59.80 -10.73 -4.77
C GLU A 42 61.09 -9.93 -5.03
N THR A 43 61.92 -9.79 -3.98
CA THR A 43 63.19 -9.05 -4.02
C THR A 43 64.29 -9.77 -4.79
N LEU A 44 64.47 -11.08 -4.59
CA LEU A 44 65.56 -11.84 -5.20
C LEU A 44 65.18 -12.50 -6.54
N ARG A 45 63.90 -12.48 -6.92
CA ARG A 45 63.30 -13.16 -8.10
C ARG A 45 63.50 -14.69 -8.17
N LYS A 46 64.21 -15.29 -7.21
CA LYS A 46 64.52 -16.73 -7.07
C LYS A 46 63.33 -17.53 -6.52
N TRP A 47 63.12 -18.73 -7.08
CA TRP A 47 62.24 -19.75 -6.53
C TRP A 47 62.78 -20.28 -5.19
N ASN A 48 61.87 -20.52 -4.25
CA ASN A 48 62.17 -20.93 -2.88
C ASN A 48 61.10 -21.93 -2.43
N GLU A 49 61.47 -23.16 -2.06
CA GLU A 49 60.52 -24.10 -1.46
C GLU A 49 59.99 -23.55 -0.12
N ARG A 50 58.67 -23.62 0.07
CA ARG A 50 57.99 -23.27 1.31
C ARG A 50 56.89 -24.29 1.59
N TRP A 51 56.68 -24.63 2.86
CA TRP A 51 55.49 -25.36 3.27
C TRP A 51 54.34 -24.36 3.39
N VAL A 52 53.35 -24.49 2.51
CA VAL A 52 52.18 -23.61 2.44
C VAL A 52 51.00 -24.28 3.14
N ILE A 53 50.20 -23.48 3.84
CA ILE A 53 48.99 -23.88 4.55
C ILE A 53 47.88 -22.91 4.15
N LEU A 54 46.74 -23.43 3.69
CA LEU A 54 45.54 -22.67 3.36
C LEU A 54 44.37 -23.13 4.23
N ASP A 55 43.73 -22.17 4.90
CA ASP A 55 42.42 -22.37 5.52
C ASP A 55 41.30 -21.99 4.52
N PRO A 56 40.58 -22.98 3.95
CA PRO A 56 39.53 -22.71 2.97
C PRO A 56 38.28 -22.05 3.57
N THR A 57 38.17 -21.99 4.91
CA THR A 57 37.05 -21.35 5.62
C THR A 57 37.27 -19.86 5.87
N SER A 58 38.51 -19.37 5.79
CA SER A 58 38.86 -17.98 6.13
C SER A 58 39.67 -17.24 5.06
N GLY A 59 40.12 -17.91 3.99
CA GLY A 59 41.03 -17.33 3.00
C GLY A 59 42.46 -17.15 3.50
N LYS A 60 42.77 -17.58 4.73
CA LYS A 60 44.07 -17.39 5.35
C LYS A 60 45.09 -18.35 4.74
N MET A 61 45.97 -17.82 3.89
CA MET A 61 47.09 -18.56 3.28
C MET A 61 48.41 -18.15 3.96
N GLU A 62 49.10 -19.11 4.55
CA GLU A 62 50.33 -18.93 5.31
C GLU A 62 51.45 -19.81 4.77
N TYR A 63 52.71 -19.40 4.98
CA TYR A 63 53.86 -20.20 4.57
C TYR A 63 54.97 -20.26 5.63
N LYS A 64 55.68 -21.37 5.63
CA LYS A 64 56.81 -21.73 6.51
C LYS A 64 58.02 -22.14 5.67
N ILE A 65 59.20 -22.20 6.25
CA ILE A 65 60.40 -22.73 5.58
C ILE A 65 60.33 -24.26 5.53
N ARG A 66 59.82 -24.94 6.57
CA ARG A 66 59.63 -26.41 6.60
C ARG A 66 58.30 -26.82 7.25
N ARG A 67 57.82 -28.03 6.91
CA ARG A 67 56.58 -28.65 7.47
C ARG A 67 56.53 -28.63 9.01
N ASN A 68 57.64 -28.97 9.65
CA ASN A 68 57.73 -29.17 11.11
C ASN A 68 58.12 -27.88 11.88
N GLU A 69 58.17 -26.73 11.20
CA GLU A 69 58.51 -25.44 11.82
C GLU A 69 57.30 -24.87 12.57
N ALA A 70 57.46 -24.38 13.79
CA ALA A 70 56.37 -23.73 14.52
C ALA A 70 56.03 -22.36 13.90
N THR A 71 57.05 -21.53 13.69
CA THR A 71 56.98 -20.15 13.22
C THR A 71 56.40 -20.03 11.81
N ILE A 72 55.42 -19.13 11.63
CA ILE A 72 54.93 -18.71 10.32
C ILE A 72 55.90 -17.68 9.75
N LYS A 73 56.36 -17.87 8.50
CA LYS A 73 57.34 -16.98 7.85
C LYS A 73 56.69 -15.85 7.05
N GLY A 74 55.39 -15.94 6.78
CA GLY A 74 54.57 -14.89 6.21
C GLY A 74 53.20 -15.39 5.77
N THR A 75 52.32 -14.44 5.44
CA THR A 75 51.02 -14.67 4.80
C THR A 75 51.10 -14.40 3.29
N MET A 76 50.12 -14.92 2.55
CA MET A 76 49.77 -14.47 1.20
C MET A 76 48.29 -14.10 1.24
N ILE A 77 47.94 -12.92 0.74
CA ILE A 77 46.59 -12.39 0.84
C ILE A 77 45.93 -12.50 -0.53
N PHE A 78 44.69 -12.98 -0.56
CA PHE A 78 43.81 -12.90 -1.72
C PHE A 78 42.38 -12.63 -1.26
N ASP A 79 41.54 -12.17 -2.18
CA ASP A 79 40.15 -11.81 -1.92
C ASP A 79 39.21 -12.42 -2.97
N ALA A 80 37.91 -12.18 -2.80
CA ALA A 80 36.84 -12.63 -3.69
C ALA A 80 36.93 -12.08 -5.14
N ASN A 81 37.83 -11.11 -5.40
CA ASN A 81 38.02 -10.45 -6.70
C ASN A 81 39.41 -10.74 -7.30
N SER A 82 40.26 -11.50 -6.63
CA SER A 82 41.64 -11.78 -7.06
C SER A 82 41.67 -12.73 -8.27
N ASN A 83 42.61 -12.51 -9.19
CA ASN A 83 42.80 -13.37 -10.35
C ASN A 83 43.67 -14.57 -9.96
N ILE A 84 43.08 -15.76 -9.90
CA ILE A 84 43.75 -17.02 -9.55
C ILE A 84 43.71 -17.94 -10.76
N THR A 85 44.86 -18.42 -11.22
CA THR A 85 44.95 -19.31 -12.40
C THR A 85 46.14 -20.26 -12.33
N VAL A 86 46.04 -21.42 -12.99
CA VAL A 86 47.22 -22.15 -13.47
C VAL A 86 47.77 -21.36 -14.65
N SER A 87 49.03 -20.96 -14.60
CA SER A 87 49.64 -20.13 -15.64
C SER A 87 49.88 -20.95 -16.91
N PRO A 88 49.48 -20.46 -18.10
CA PRO A 88 49.88 -21.06 -19.38
C PRO A 88 51.37 -20.82 -19.69
N VAL A 89 52.05 -19.93 -18.96
CA VAL A 89 53.48 -19.64 -19.10
C VAL A 89 54.25 -20.20 -17.90
N ASN A 90 55.25 -21.03 -18.17
CA ASN A 90 56.13 -21.61 -17.16
C ASN A 90 57.15 -20.57 -16.65
N PHE A 91 56.84 -19.96 -15.51
CA PHE A 91 57.70 -18.98 -14.84
C PHE A 91 58.98 -19.57 -14.20
N HIS A 92 59.15 -20.90 -14.21
CA HIS A 92 60.38 -21.57 -13.80
C HIS A 92 61.33 -21.82 -15.00
N GLY A 93 60.85 -21.78 -16.23
CA GLY A 93 61.67 -21.91 -17.45
C GLY A 93 62.30 -23.30 -17.68
N LEU A 94 61.86 -24.33 -16.95
CA LEU A 94 62.28 -25.72 -17.12
C LEU A 94 61.05 -26.56 -17.51
N PRO A 95 61.03 -27.28 -18.66
CA PRO A 95 59.83 -27.97 -19.16
C PRO A 95 59.12 -28.91 -18.18
N ARG A 96 59.85 -29.46 -17.19
CA ARG A 96 59.28 -30.26 -16.09
C ARG A 96 58.22 -29.53 -15.24
N TYR A 97 58.13 -28.21 -15.37
CA TYR A 97 57.18 -27.33 -14.67
C TYR A 97 56.11 -26.70 -15.58
N ASP A 98 55.98 -27.19 -16.83
CA ASP A 98 54.90 -26.79 -17.73
C ASP A 98 53.54 -27.21 -17.15
N GLY A 99 52.62 -26.26 -16.99
CA GLY A 99 51.35 -26.46 -16.28
C GLY A 99 51.45 -26.61 -14.75
N CYS A 100 52.65 -26.49 -14.16
CA CYS A 100 52.85 -26.53 -12.71
C CYS A 100 52.82 -25.15 -12.03
N CYS A 101 52.93 -24.07 -12.81
CA CYS A 101 52.96 -22.69 -12.31
C CYS A 101 51.55 -22.18 -11.94
N ILE A 102 51.44 -21.48 -10.83
CA ILE A 102 50.21 -20.85 -10.32
C ILE A 102 50.45 -19.34 -10.18
N TYR A 103 49.46 -18.56 -10.60
CA TYR A 103 49.43 -17.10 -10.46
C TYR A 103 48.24 -16.68 -9.57
N ILE A 104 48.50 -15.76 -8.63
CA ILE A 104 47.50 -15.09 -7.80
C ILE A 104 47.81 -13.59 -7.86
N GLY A 105 47.03 -12.82 -8.62
CA GLY A 105 47.13 -11.35 -8.67
C GLY A 105 45.96 -10.70 -7.93
N THR A 106 46.24 -9.82 -6.96
CA THR A 106 45.18 -9.18 -6.15
C THR A 106 44.76 -7.81 -6.71
N PRO A 107 43.54 -7.33 -6.39
CA PRO A 107 43.11 -5.97 -6.75
C PRO A 107 44.00 -4.86 -6.19
N GLN A 108 44.75 -5.15 -5.12
CA GLN A 108 45.72 -4.24 -4.48
C GLN A 108 47.12 -4.29 -5.16
N LYS A 109 47.22 -4.93 -6.34
CA LYS A 109 48.44 -5.08 -7.15
C LYS A 109 49.57 -5.85 -6.44
N GLN A 110 49.23 -6.86 -5.64
CA GLN A 110 50.19 -7.85 -5.16
C GLN A 110 50.11 -9.12 -6.01
N ASP A 111 51.24 -9.49 -6.62
CA ASP A 111 51.32 -10.65 -7.52
C ASP A 111 52.16 -11.77 -6.88
N TYR A 112 51.49 -12.89 -6.57
CA TYR A 112 52.14 -14.08 -6.05
C TYR A 112 52.33 -15.10 -7.17
N PHE A 113 53.59 -15.45 -7.42
CA PHE A 113 54.00 -16.51 -8.34
C PHE A 113 54.42 -17.73 -7.53
N LEU A 114 53.71 -18.84 -7.73
CA LEU A 114 53.95 -20.13 -7.07
C LEU A 114 54.17 -21.22 -8.15
N CYS A 115 54.81 -22.32 -7.78
CA CYS A 115 54.90 -23.51 -8.64
C CYS A 115 54.78 -24.78 -7.78
N ALA A 116 53.94 -25.71 -8.21
CA ALA A 116 53.84 -27.04 -7.64
C ALA A 116 54.85 -28.00 -8.28
N GLU A 117 54.97 -29.21 -7.76
CA GLU A 117 55.84 -30.25 -8.35
C GLU A 117 55.20 -30.94 -9.57
N THR A 118 53.86 -31.04 -9.62
CA THR A 118 53.12 -31.66 -10.73
C THR A 118 51.96 -30.78 -11.22
N PRO A 119 51.50 -30.93 -12.49
CA PRO A 119 50.34 -30.19 -12.98
C PRO A 119 49.03 -30.59 -12.27
N GLY A 120 48.95 -31.81 -11.74
CA GLY A 120 47.84 -32.27 -10.91
C GLY A 120 47.76 -31.47 -9.60
N ALA A 121 48.87 -31.38 -8.86
CA ALA A 121 48.95 -30.57 -7.66
C ALA A 121 48.71 -29.07 -7.93
N ALA A 122 49.19 -28.53 -9.06
CA ALA A 122 48.93 -27.14 -9.43
C ALA A 122 47.43 -26.85 -9.62
N ARG A 123 46.70 -27.73 -10.33
CA ARG A 123 45.24 -27.64 -10.45
C ARG A 123 44.55 -27.81 -9.10
N ALA A 124 44.97 -28.75 -8.27
CA ALA A 124 44.40 -29.00 -6.95
C ALA A 124 44.46 -27.74 -6.03
N TRP A 125 45.62 -27.06 -6.00
CA TRP A 125 45.76 -25.78 -5.31
C TRP A 125 44.83 -24.70 -5.88
N VAL A 126 44.76 -24.53 -7.20
CA VAL A 126 43.90 -23.52 -7.85
C VAL A 126 42.41 -23.79 -7.63
N SER A 127 41.95 -25.04 -7.72
CA SER A 127 40.57 -25.44 -7.44
C SER A 127 40.16 -25.12 -5.99
N THR A 128 41.04 -25.42 -5.01
CA THR A 128 40.76 -25.11 -3.61
C THR A 128 40.79 -23.60 -3.35
N LEU A 129 41.70 -22.86 -3.98
CA LEU A 129 41.73 -21.40 -3.90
C LEU A 129 40.45 -20.77 -4.47
N HIS A 130 39.94 -21.22 -5.61
CA HIS A 130 38.65 -20.77 -6.15
C HIS A 130 37.46 -21.11 -5.24
N ALA A 131 37.41 -22.32 -4.68
CA ALA A 131 36.39 -22.68 -3.69
C ALA A 131 36.46 -21.76 -2.46
N THR A 132 37.66 -21.37 -2.05
CA THR A 132 37.89 -20.39 -0.98
C THR A 132 37.46 -18.97 -1.37
N GLN A 133 37.63 -18.55 -2.64
CA GLN A 133 37.09 -17.27 -3.13
C GLN A 133 35.57 -17.23 -3.08
N LEU A 134 34.88 -18.36 -3.35
CA LEU A 134 33.43 -18.45 -3.19
C LEU A 134 33.01 -18.28 -1.72
N VAL A 135 33.76 -18.84 -0.76
CA VAL A 135 33.56 -18.62 0.69
C VAL A 135 33.71 -17.13 1.03
N LEU A 136 34.80 -16.49 0.59
CA LEU A 136 35.02 -15.06 0.80
C LEU A 136 33.93 -14.18 0.17
N LYS A 137 33.42 -14.56 -1.00
CA LYS A 137 32.31 -13.88 -1.69
C LYS A 137 31.00 -14.04 -0.91
N ALA A 138 30.64 -15.26 -0.51
CA ALA A 138 29.44 -15.53 0.27
C ALA A 138 29.45 -14.80 1.63
N HIS A 139 30.60 -14.74 2.32
CA HIS A 139 30.75 -13.92 3.52
C HIS A 139 30.52 -12.43 3.26
N LYS A 140 31.11 -11.88 2.19
CA LYS A 140 30.95 -10.46 1.81
C LYS A 140 29.48 -10.14 1.49
N GLU A 141 28.81 -11.01 0.75
CA GLU A 141 27.39 -10.86 0.40
C GLU A 141 26.47 -11.00 1.63
N ALA A 142 26.78 -11.89 2.58
CA ALA A 142 26.05 -12.03 3.84
C ALA A 142 26.22 -10.79 4.74
N VAL A 143 27.44 -10.25 4.88
CA VAL A 143 27.73 -9.05 5.66
C VAL A 143 27.04 -7.82 5.06
N ASN A 144 27.13 -7.64 3.74
CA ASN A 144 26.42 -6.56 3.03
C ASN A 144 24.88 -6.69 3.12
N SER A 145 24.36 -7.89 3.46
CA SER A 145 22.94 -8.20 3.56
C SER A 145 22.33 -8.04 4.96
N LEU A 146 23.09 -7.59 5.97
CA LEU A 146 22.63 -7.58 7.38
C LEU A 146 21.42 -6.68 7.66
N SER A 147 20.94 -5.89 6.70
CA SER A 147 19.69 -5.13 6.76
C SER A 147 18.43 -5.91 6.31
N GLY A 148 18.53 -7.16 5.83
CA GLY A 148 17.35 -7.91 5.38
C GLY A 148 17.55 -9.40 5.05
N ASN A 149 16.64 -10.24 5.58
CA ASN A 149 16.53 -11.70 5.38
C ASN A 149 17.82 -12.50 5.62
N GLY A 150 18.33 -12.46 6.86
CA GLY A 150 19.57 -13.16 7.25
C GLY A 150 19.53 -14.69 7.20
N SER A 151 18.38 -15.33 7.46
CA SER A 151 18.29 -16.80 7.62
C SER A 151 18.69 -17.58 6.36
N ALA A 152 18.06 -17.29 5.21
CA ALA A 152 18.34 -18.01 3.96
C ALA A 152 19.79 -17.84 3.48
N LYS A 153 20.39 -16.66 3.70
CA LYS A 153 21.76 -16.35 3.27
C LYS A 153 22.84 -17.03 4.12
N LEU A 154 22.57 -17.28 5.40
CA LEU A 154 23.44 -18.11 6.25
C LEU A 154 23.53 -19.56 5.75
N GLY A 155 22.43 -20.11 5.21
CA GLY A 155 22.41 -21.41 4.54
C GLY A 155 23.39 -21.47 3.36
N THR A 156 23.40 -20.44 2.51
CA THR A 156 24.36 -20.32 1.39
C THR A 156 25.81 -20.27 1.85
N VAL A 157 26.11 -19.55 2.94
CA VAL A 157 27.48 -19.53 3.49
C VAL A 157 27.89 -20.92 3.99
N ALA A 158 27.00 -21.63 4.68
CA ALA A 158 27.29 -22.97 5.19
C ALA A 158 27.55 -24.00 4.07
N THR A 159 26.78 -24.00 2.98
CA THR A 159 27.00 -24.93 1.86
C THR A 159 28.29 -24.65 1.11
N VAL A 160 28.64 -23.38 0.90
CA VAL A 160 29.89 -23.00 0.23
C VAL A 160 31.12 -23.30 1.10
N VAL A 161 31.04 -23.12 2.43
CA VAL A 161 32.08 -23.54 3.39
C VAL A 161 32.25 -25.07 3.41
N ALA A 162 31.17 -25.84 3.32
CA ALA A 162 31.25 -27.30 3.22
C ALA A 162 31.92 -27.74 1.91
N ALA A 163 31.56 -27.13 0.78
CA ALA A 163 32.19 -27.40 -0.52
C ALA A 163 33.68 -27.08 -0.52
N ALA A 164 34.11 -25.97 0.09
CA ALA A 164 35.52 -25.60 0.16
C ALA A 164 36.36 -26.55 1.06
N ASN A 165 35.80 -27.03 2.17
CA ASN A 165 36.45 -28.08 2.98
C ASN A 165 36.53 -29.43 2.25
N SER A 166 35.55 -29.76 1.41
CA SER A 166 35.57 -30.97 0.57
C SER A 166 36.64 -30.87 -0.52
N ALA A 167 36.70 -29.75 -1.25
CA ALA A 167 37.72 -29.48 -2.26
C ALA A 167 39.15 -29.52 -1.69
N ALA A 168 39.36 -28.99 -0.48
CA ALA A 168 40.64 -29.09 0.22
C ALA A 168 41.00 -30.54 0.59
N GLN A 169 40.03 -31.34 1.04
CA GLN A 169 40.24 -32.75 1.41
C GLN A 169 40.61 -33.62 0.20
N GLU A 170 39.98 -33.38 -0.95
CA GLU A 170 40.32 -34.06 -2.21
C GLU A 170 41.69 -33.60 -2.73
N SER A 171 41.92 -32.29 -2.77
CA SER A 171 43.17 -31.69 -3.25
C SER A 171 44.39 -32.13 -2.43
N SER A 172 44.22 -32.36 -1.13
CA SER A 172 45.25 -32.89 -0.24
C SER A 172 45.80 -34.25 -0.73
N LYS A 173 44.92 -35.15 -1.20
CA LYS A 173 45.31 -36.47 -1.73
C LYS A 173 46.20 -36.34 -2.98
N GLU A 174 45.92 -35.36 -3.83
CA GLU A 174 46.68 -35.12 -5.07
C GLU A 174 48.05 -34.48 -4.80
N ILE A 175 48.14 -33.59 -3.80
CA ILE A 175 49.42 -33.06 -3.30
C ILE A 175 50.28 -34.17 -2.68
N GLU A 176 49.66 -35.10 -1.94
CA GLU A 176 50.38 -36.24 -1.35
C GLU A 176 50.96 -37.18 -2.42
N ARG A 177 50.20 -37.50 -3.48
CA ARG A 177 50.72 -38.25 -4.64
C ARG A 177 51.89 -37.54 -5.31
N ALA A 178 51.78 -36.22 -5.52
CA ALA A 178 52.87 -35.42 -6.11
C ALA A 178 54.15 -35.46 -5.25
N MET A 179 54.02 -35.42 -3.93
CA MET A 179 55.14 -35.54 -2.99
C MET A 179 55.81 -36.93 -3.07
N GLN A 180 55.03 -38.01 -3.19
CA GLN A 180 55.56 -39.38 -3.36
C GLN A 180 56.34 -39.55 -4.68
N ILE A 181 55.87 -38.93 -5.77
CA ILE A 181 56.56 -38.94 -7.07
C ILE A 181 57.94 -38.25 -6.98
N SER A 182 58.02 -37.09 -6.32
CA SER A 182 59.28 -36.38 -6.10
C SER A 182 60.30 -37.22 -5.31
N LEU A 183 59.83 -37.88 -4.23
CA LEU A 183 60.66 -38.79 -3.43
C LEU A 183 61.20 -39.96 -4.26
N ARG A 184 60.37 -40.59 -5.10
CA ARG A 184 60.81 -41.69 -5.99
C ARG A 184 61.91 -41.24 -6.96
N ASN A 185 61.77 -40.04 -7.53
CA ASN A 185 62.71 -39.49 -8.51
C ASN A 185 64.10 -39.17 -7.92
N THR A 186 64.21 -38.90 -6.62
CA THR A 186 65.51 -38.60 -5.97
C THR A 186 66.32 -39.83 -5.58
N LEU A 187 65.68 -41.01 -5.43
CA LEU A 187 66.34 -42.23 -4.98
C LEU A 187 66.91 -43.10 -6.13
N GLY A 188 66.36 -42.99 -7.34
CA GLY A 188 66.66 -43.91 -8.45
C GLY A 188 68.02 -43.78 -9.16
N ILE A 189 68.94 -42.95 -8.66
CA ILE A 189 70.15 -42.51 -9.39
C ILE A 189 71.43 -43.26 -8.98
N ILE A 190 71.42 -44.00 -7.87
CA ILE A 190 72.66 -44.42 -7.18
C ILE A 190 73.19 -45.81 -7.61
N ALA A 191 72.35 -46.71 -8.12
CA ALA A 191 72.74 -48.08 -8.45
C ALA A 191 73.03 -48.27 -9.95
N ASN A 192 74.30 -48.47 -10.31
CA ASN A 192 74.79 -49.40 -11.37
C ASN A 192 76.29 -49.17 -11.69
N LYS A 193 77.16 -50.08 -11.24
CA LYS A 193 78.52 -50.30 -11.78
C LYS A 193 79.14 -51.56 -11.16
N THR A 194 79.60 -52.48 -12.00
CA THR A 194 80.41 -53.67 -11.63
C THR A 194 81.53 -53.83 -12.66
N THR A 195 82.61 -54.50 -12.26
CA THR A 195 83.87 -54.58 -13.04
C THR A 195 84.17 -56.02 -13.44
N ASP A 196 84.70 -56.20 -14.64
CA ASP A 196 84.90 -57.48 -15.31
C ASP A 196 86.26 -58.14 -14.97
N VAL A 197 86.31 -59.48 -14.96
CA VAL A 197 87.51 -60.31 -14.67
C VAL A 197 87.41 -61.61 -15.49
N PRO A 198 88.48 -62.04 -16.22
CA PRO A 198 88.42 -63.22 -17.07
C PRO A 198 88.11 -64.52 -16.32
N MET A 199 87.25 -65.37 -16.90
CA MET A 199 86.75 -66.61 -16.29
C MET A 199 87.02 -67.82 -17.18
N ASP A 200 87.31 -68.97 -16.56
CA ASP A 200 87.64 -70.26 -17.21
C ASP A 200 86.43 -70.91 -17.91
N ASP A 201 86.63 -71.65 -19.00
CA ASP A 201 85.54 -72.22 -19.82
C ASP A 201 84.62 -73.18 -19.04
N LEU A 202 85.18 -73.98 -18.12
CA LEU A 202 84.39 -74.86 -17.26
C LEU A 202 83.61 -74.07 -16.19
N ALA A 203 84.12 -72.92 -15.77
CA ALA A 203 83.39 -71.97 -14.93
C ALA A 203 82.31 -71.23 -15.73
N ILE A 204 82.57 -70.80 -16.97
CA ILE A 204 81.59 -70.18 -17.88
C ILE A 204 80.41 -71.12 -18.12
N MET A 205 80.64 -72.42 -18.35
CA MET A 205 79.56 -73.39 -18.54
C MET A 205 78.69 -73.54 -17.27
N LYS A 206 79.32 -73.69 -16.10
CA LYS A 206 78.60 -73.80 -14.82
C LYS A 206 77.84 -72.53 -14.46
N GLU A 207 78.45 -71.37 -14.67
CA GLU A 207 77.83 -70.06 -14.45
C GLU A 207 76.68 -69.83 -15.43
N THR A 208 76.81 -70.26 -16.69
CA THR A 208 75.71 -70.20 -17.67
C THR A 208 74.51 -71.02 -17.22
N ILE A 209 74.71 -72.25 -16.72
CA ILE A 209 73.63 -73.08 -16.18
C ILE A 209 73.02 -72.42 -14.94
N ARG A 210 73.85 -71.95 -13.99
CA ARG A 210 73.41 -71.24 -12.78
C ARG A 210 72.59 -69.98 -13.10
N VAL A 211 73.01 -69.22 -14.11
CA VAL A 211 72.30 -68.04 -14.61
C VAL A 211 70.98 -68.43 -15.27
N LYS A 212 70.89 -69.56 -15.99
CA LYS A 212 69.64 -70.04 -16.59
C LYS A 212 68.64 -70.56 -15.55
N ASP A 213 69.09 -71.26 -14.52
CA ASP A 213 68.23 -71.64 -13.39
C ASP A 213 67.73 -70.40 -12.62
N GLU A 214 68.60 -69.40 -12.42
CA GLU A 214 68.22 -68.12 -11.80
C GLU A 214 67.26 -67.32 -12.70
N GLU A 215 67.47 -67.25 -14.02
CA GLU A 215 66.52 -66.65 -14.97
C GLU A 215 65.14 -67.32 -14.91
N LEU A 216 65.09 -68.66 -14.90
CA LEU A 216 63.85 -69.42 -14.78
C LEU A 216 63.16 -69.19 -13.43
N HIS A 217 63.92 -69.14 -12.34
CA HIS A 217 63.38 -68.87 -11.00
C HIS A 217 62.86 -67.43 -10.86
N ASN A 218 63.53 -66.46 -11.48
CA ASN A 218 63.06 -65.07 -11.58
C ASN A 218 61.79 -64.97 -12.43
N LEU A 219 61.74 -65.59 -13.62
CA LEU A 219 60.56 -65.64 -14.47
C LEU A 219 59.36 -66.28 -13.75
N ALA A 220 59.58 -67.35 -12.99
CA ALA A 220 58.56 -67.98 -12.15
C ALA A 220 58.14 -67.13 -10.93
N ARG A 221 58.91 -66.10 -10.54
CA ARG A 221 58.50 -65.10 -9.54
C ARG A 221 57.70 -63.96 -10.20
N ASP A 222 58.16 -63.48 -11.34
CA ASP A 222 57.51 -62.45 -12.15
C ASP A 222 56.13 -62.87 -12.64
N LEU A 223 55.96 -64.13 -13.05
CA LEU A 223 54.64 -64.68 -13.42
C LEU A 223 53.67 -64.61 -12.23
N ARG A 224 54.06 -65.11 -11.05
CA ARG A 224 53.22 -65.03 -9.85
C ARG A 224 52.92 -63.60 -9.40
N ALA A 225 53.85 -62.66 -9.61
CA ALA A 225 53.62 -61.24 -9.35
C ALA A 225 52.60 -60.64 -10.35
N ARG A 226 52.63 -61.06 -11.62
CA ARG A 226 51.62 -60.71 -12.63
C ARG A 226 50.27 -61.33 -12.32
N ASP A 227 50.21 -62.59 -11.91
CA ASP A 227 48.97 -63.28 -11.52
C ASP A 227 48.31 -62.58 -10.33
N SER A 228 49.10 -62.19 -9.31
CA SER A 228 48.62 -61.34 -8.21
C SER A 228 48.08 -60.01 -8.73
N THR A 229 48.80 -59.33 -9.63
CA THR A 229 48.37 -58.05 -10.23
C THR A 229 47.08 -58.20 -11.05
N ILE A 230 46.88 -59.34 -11.72
CA ILE A 230 45.67 -59.66 -12.48
C ILE A 230 44.48 -59.87 -11.54
N ASN A 231 44.67 -60.59 -10.43
CA ASN A 231 43.64 -60.76 -9.39
C ASN A 231 43.27 -59.42 -8.73
N ASP A 232 44.27 -58.62 -8.37
CA ASP A 232 44.13 -57.24 -7.88
C ASP A 232 43.32 -56.34 -8.83
N ILE A 233 43.40 -56.57 -10.15
CA ILE A 233 42.63 -55.84 -11.16
C ILE A 233 41.22 -56.41 -11.30
N ALA A 234 41.07 -57.74 -11.27
CA ALA A 234 39.77 -58.41 -11.36
C ALA A 234 38.85 -58.06 -10.16
N GLU A 235 39.40 -58.01 -8.95
CA GLU A 235 38.69 -57.57 -7.74
C GLU A 235 38.16 -56.14 -7.90
N LYS A 236 39.04 -55.19 -8.27
CA LYS A 236 38.68 -53.78 -8.49
C LYS A 236 37.68 -53.59 -9.63
N LEU A 237 37.69 -54.47 -10.64
CA LEU A 237 36.67 -54.49 -11.69
C LEU A 237 35.31 -55.00 -11.18
N SER A 238 35.29 -55.98 -10.26
CA SER A 238 34.06 -56.41 -9.57
C SER A 238 33.48 -55.29 -8.70
N GLU A 239 34.31 -54.67 -7.85
CA GLU A 239 33.92 -53.51 -7.02
C GLU A 239 33.33 -52.38 -7.90
N THR A 240 33.95 -52.12 -9.05
CA THR A 240 33.48 -51.10 -10.00
C THR A 240 32.16 -51.48 -10.65
N ALA A 241 31.95 -52.76 -10.98
CA ALA A 241 30.70 -53.25 -11.56
C ALA A 241 29.54 -53.19 -10.54
N GLU A 242 29.77 -53.64 -9.31
CA GLU A 242 28.80 -53.58 -8.20
C GLU A 242 28.43 -52.13 -7.87
N ALA A 243 29.42 -51.23 -7.81
CA ALA A 243 29.17 -49.79 -7.62
C ALA A 243 28.37 -49.18 -8.78
N ALA A 244 28.60 -49.61 -10.03
CA ALA A 244 27.84 -49.16 -11.19
C ALA A 244 26.39 -49.69 -11.19
N GLU A 245 26.16 -50.95 -10.79
CA GLU A 245 24.81 -51.51 -10.65
C GLU A 245 24.02 -50.83 -9.52
N ALA A 246 24.66 -50.57 -8.38
CA ALA A 246 24.07 -49.83 -7.28
C ALA A 246 23.71 -48.39 -7.69
N ALA A 247 24.60 -47.70 -8.42
CA ALA A 247 24.34 -46.35 -8.95
C ALA A 247 23.20 -46.32 -9.99
N ALA A 248 23.15 -47.29 -10.91
CA ALA A 248 22.08 -47.42 -11.89
C ALA A 248 20.72 -47.71 -11.22
N SER A 249 20.71 -48.58 -10.20
CA SER A 249 19.52 -48.91 -9.41
C SER A 249 19.01 -47.69 -8.64
N ALA A 250 19.90 -46.93 -7.99
CA ALA A 250 19.55 -45.68 -7.31
C ALA A 250 19.00 -44.63 -8.29
N ALA A 251 19.63 -44.43 -9.45
CA ALA A 251 19.16 -43.52 -10.48
C ALA A 251 17.76 -43.89 -11.01
N HIS A 252 17.48 -45.18 -11.22
CA HIS A 252 16.17 -45.68 -11.63
C HIS A 252 15.10 -45.48 -10.55
N MET A 253 15.43 -45.65 -9.26
CA MET A 253 14.54 -45.30 -8.15
C MET A 253 14.25 -43.80 -8.10
N MET A 254 15.27 -42.96 -8.30
CA MET A 254 15.11 -41.50 -8.35
C MET A 254 14.25 -41.04 -9.55
N ASP A 255 14.40 -41.65 -10.72
CA ASP A 255 13.56 -41.35 -11.89
C ASP A 255 12.08 -41.72 -11.66
N LYS A 256 11.81 -42.87 -11.01
CA LYS A 256 10.46 -43.25 -10.58
C LYS A 256 9.85 -42.23 -9.62
N GLN A 257 10.61 -41.80 -8.60
CA GLN A 257 10.13 -40.78 -7.67
C GLN A 257 9.92 -39.41 -8.35
N ARG A 258 10.82 -39.01 -9.27
CA ARG A 258 10.62 -37.78 -10.06
C ARG A 258 9.33 -37.84 -10.88
N LYS A 259 9.03 -38.96 -11.54
CA LYS A 259 7.79 -39.15 -12.31
C LYS A 259 6.53 -39.03 -11.44
N ILE A 260 6.53 -39.61 -10.24
CA ILE A 260 5.42 -39.50 -9.28
C ILE A 260 5.23 -38.03 -8.85
N VAL A 261 6.32 -37.33 -8.49
CA VAL A 261 6.27 -35.93 -8.07
C VAL A 261 5.82 -35.00 -9.21
N CYS A 262 6.25 -35.23 -10.45
CA CYS A 262 5.77 -34.47 -11.61
C CYS A 262 4.26 -34.61 -11.80
N ALA A 263 3.72 -35.84 -11.75
CA ALA A 263 2.27 -36.09 -11.88
C ALA A 263 1.45 -35.50 -10.72
N GLU A 264 2.05 -35.37 -9.53
CA GLU A 264 1.42 -34.66 -8.39
C GLU A 264 1.39 -33.14 -8.62
N ILE A 265 2.50 -32.56 -9.09
CA ILE A 265 2.60 -31.13 -9.45
C ILE A 265 1.60 -30.76 -10.55
N GLU A 266 1.47 -31.60 -11.58
CA GLU A 266 0.49 -31.41 -12.66
C GLU A 266 -0.95 -31.42 -12.14
N ARG A 267 -1.31 -32.38 -11.27
CA ARG A 267 -2.63 -32.44 -10.63
C ARG A 267 -2.92 -31.24 -9.73
N ILE A 268 -1.93 -30.77 -8.97
CA ILE A 268 -2.04 -29.57 -8.12
C ILE A 268 -2.18 -28.31 -8.98
N LYS A 269 -1.46 -28.21 -10.11
CA LYS A 269 -1.63 -27.12 -11.09
C LYS A 269 -3.05 -27.11 -11.64
N GLU A 270 -3.52 -28.22 -12.19
CA GLU A 270 -4.88 -28.34 -12.72
C GLU A 270 -5.95 -27.95 -11.69
N ASN A 271 -5.82 -28.39 -10.44
CA ASN A 271 -6.79 -28.09 -9.40
C ASN A 271 -6.76 -26.62 -8.96
N SER A 272 -5.58 -25.99 -8.90
CA SER A 272 -5.47 -24.56 -8.59
C SER A 272 -5.95 -23.66 -9.75
N GLU A 273 -5.76 -24.09 -11.00
CA GLU A 273 -6.30 -23.46 -12.21
C GLU A 273 -7.85 -23.52 -12.22
N LYS A 274 -8.43 -24.70 -11.98
CA LYS A 274 -9.90 -24.87 -11.82
C LYS A 274 -10.47 -24.05 -10.65
N GLN A 275 -9.74 -23.92 -9.54
CA GLN A 275 -10.12 -23.08 -8.40
C GLN A 275 -10.06 -21.59 -8.73
N LEU A 276 -9.04 -21.15 -9.47
CA LEU A 276 -8.90 -19.78 -9.95
C LEU A 276 -10.07 -19.38 -10.87
N ASP A 277 -10.40 -20.21 -11.85
CA ASP A 277 -11.56 -19.97 -12.74
C ASP A 277 -12.88 -19.89 -11.98
N ALA A 278 -13.10 -20.80 -11.02
CA ALA A 278 -14.28 -20.76 -10.16
C ALA A 278 -14.35 -19.48 -9.30
N SER A 279 -13.20 -18.94 -8.86
CA SER A 279 -13.14 -17.65 -8.16
C SER A 279 -13.41 -16.46 -9.08
N MET A 280 -12.86 -16.48 -10.31
CA MET A 280 -13.07 -15.44 -11.32
C MET A 280 -14.52 -15.36 -11.78
N LEU A 281 -15.21 -16.48 -11.91
CA LEU A 281 -16.64 -16.52 -12.21
C LEU A 281 -17.47 -15.87 -11.09
N LYS A 282 -17.18 -16.19 -9.82
CA LYS A 282 -17.83 -15.55 -8.67
C LYS A 282 -17.56 -14.04 -8.58
N LEU A 283 -16.34 -13.60 -8.89
CA LEU A 283 -16.04 -12.16 -8.95
C LEU A 283 -16.89 -11.45 -10.00
N LYS A 284 -17.02 -12.00 -11.21
CA LYS A 284 -17.88 -11.46 -12.28
C LYS A 284 -19.36 -11.43 -11.88
N GLU A 285 -19.83 -12.43 -11.13
CA GLU A 285 -21.19 -12.45 -10.56
C GLU A 285 -21.40 -11.31 -9.53
N TYR A 286 -20.43 -11.11 -8.62
CA TYR A 286 -20.48 -10.00 -7.66
C TYR A 286 -20.34 -8.62 -8.32
N GLU A 287 -19.52 -8.48 -9.36
CA GLU A 287 -19.43 -7.25 -10.17
C GLU A 287 -20.77 -6.93 -10.85
N ALA A 288 -21.40 -7.92 -11.50
CA ALA A 288 -22.71 -7.76 -12.11
C ALA A 288 -23.79 -7.36 -11.07
N LYS A 289 -23.75 -7.96 -9.86
CA LYS A 289 -24.64 -7.59 -8.76
C LYS A 289 -24.38 -6.17 -8.25
N LEU A 290 -23.13 -5.75 -8.09
CA LEU A 290 -22.76 -4.39 -7.68
C LEU A 290 -23.22 -3.34 -8.71
N VAL A 291 -23.11 -3.64 -10.01
CA VAL A 291 -23.65 -2.79 -11.08
C VAL A 291 -25.18 -2.71 -11.03
N GLY A 292 -25.88 -3.79 -10.66
CA GLY A 292 -27.31 -3.78 -10.36
C GLY A 292 -27.65 -2.84 -9.20
N MET A 293 -27.08 -3.09 -8.02
CA MET A 293 -27.29 -2.28 -6.81
C MET A 293 -26.97 -0.79 -7.01
N SER A 294 -25.95 -0.46 -7.82
CA SER A 294 -25.62 0.94 -8.15
C SER A 294 -26.76 1.61 -8.93
N ARG A 295 -27.33 0.94 -9.94
CA ARG A 295 -28.46 1.49 -10.72
C ARG A 295 -29.70 1.70 -9.85
N GLU A 296 -29.98 0.77 -8.93
CA GLU A 296 -31.07 0.88 -7.97
C GLU A 296 -30.88 2.09 -7.03
N ARG A 297 -29.68 2.24 -6.44
CA ARG A 297 -29.29 3.43 -5.66
C ARG A 297 -29.50 4.71 -6.46
N ASP A 298 -29.03 4.74 -7.71
CA ASP A 298 -29.09 5.94 -8.55
C ASP A 298 -30.51 6.29 -8.98
N GLN A 299 -31.42 5.31 -9.03
CA GLN A 299 -32.85 5.52 -9.23
C GLN A 299 -33.55 6.01 -7.95
N LEU A 300 -33.22 5.46 -6.78
CA LEU A 300 -33.72 5.92 -5.47
C LEU A 300 -33.27 7.36 -5.18
N ILE A 301 -32.04 7.74 -5.57
CA ILE A 301 -31.54 9.11 -5.51
C ILE A 301 -32.43 10.06 -6.32
N LYS A 302 -32.76 9.71 -7.57
CA LYS A 302 -33.66 10.53 -8.41
C LYS A 302 -35.07 10.66 -7.83
N GLN A 303 -35.62 9.58 -7.27
CA GLN A 303 -36.95 9.60 -6.63
C GLN A 303 -36.96 10.49 -5.38
N ARG A 304 -35.94 10.38 -4.52
CA ARG A 304 -35.72 11.27 -3.37
C ARG A 304 -35.63 12.74 -3.81
N ASP A 305 -34.87 13.04 -4.85
CA ASP A 305 -34.62 14.40 -5.28
C ASP A 305 -35.84 15.04 -5.96
N ALA A 306 -36.63 14.26 -6.71
CA ALA A 306 -37.93 14.69 -7.21
C ALA A 306 -38.93 14.98 -6.07
N ALA A 307 -39.05 14.08 -5.09
CA ALA A 307 -39.92 14.28 -3.93
C ALA A 307 -39.50 15.49 -3.07
N ASN A 308 -38.19 15.74 -2.94
CA ASN A 308 -37.67 16.94 -2.30
C ASN A 308 -38.04 18.21 -3.07
N GLN A 309 -37.88 18.23 -4.41
CA GLN A 309 -38.28 19.36 -5.25
C GLN A 309 -39.77 19.66 -5.11
N GLU A 310 -40.63 18.64 -5.17
CA GLU A 310 -42.08 18.80 -4.97
C GLU A 310 -42.41 19.34 -3.57
N ALA A 311 -41.78 18.80 -2.53
CA ALA A 311 -41.94 19.30 -1.16
C ALA A 311 -41.42 20.74 -0.98
N HIS A 312 -40.44 21.19 -1.77
CA HIS A 312 -40.02 22.60 -1.79
C HIS A 312 -41.04 23.49 -2.53
N MET A 313 -41.64 23.03 -3.63
CA MET A 313 -42.73 23.74 -4.30
C MET A 313 -43.94 23.92 -3.38
N TRP A 314 -44.42 22.84 -2.74
CA TRP A 314 -45.55 22.92 -1.80
C TRP A 314 -45.28 23.83 -0.60
N ARG A 315 -44.04 23.86 -0.08
CA ARG A 315 -43.63 24.83 0.96
C ARG A 315 -43.65 26.28 0.45
N SER A 316 -43.30 26.52 -0.81
CA SER A 316 -43.36 27.85 -1.42
C SER A 316 -44.80 28.33 -1.61
N GLU A 317 -45.68 27.49 -2.17
CA GLU A 317 -47.09 27.84 -2.33
C GLU A 317 -47.79 28.02 -0.97
N LEU A 318 -47.48 27.19 0.03
CA LEU A 318 -47.97 27.37 1.40
C LEU A 318 -47.51 28.69 2.03
N ALA A 319 -46.28 29.15 1.74
CA ALA A 319 -45.80 30.45 2.20
C ALA A 319 -46.58 31.60 1.55
N LYS A 320 -46.79 31.57 0.23
CA LYS A 320 -47.61 32.56 -0.50
C LYS A 320 -49.05 32.60 0.00
N ALA A 321 -49.67 31.43 0.21
CA ALA A 321 -51.03 31.33 0.72
C ALA A 321 -51.16 31.92 2.14
N ARG A 322 -50.16 31.72 3.01
CA ARG A 322 -50.10 32.35 4.34
C ARG A 322 -49.91 33.86 4.28
N GLU A 323 -49.07 34.36 3.37
CA GLU A 323 -48.90 35.80 3.13
C GLU A 323 -50.22 36.43 2.65
N GLN A 324 -50.90 35.80 1.69
CA GLN A 324 -52.21 36.24 1.22
C GLN A 324 -53.28 36.22 2.33
N ALA A 325 -53.29 35.21 3.19
CA ALA A 325 -54.19 35.15 4.34
C ALA A 325 -53.98 36.34 5.29
N VAL A 326 -52.73 36.65 5.67
CA VAL A 326 -52.39 37.80 6.54
C VAL A 326 -52.77 39.13 5.88
N ILE A 327 -52.60 39.26 4.56
CA ILE A 327 -53.04 40.45 3.81
C ILE A 327 -54.58 40.59 3.87
N LEU A 328 -55.32 39.49 3.69
CA LEU A 328 -56.78 39.46 3.72
C LEU A 328 -57.34 39.75 5.12
N GLU A 329 -56.81 39.11 6.17
CA GLU A 329 -57.11 39.42 7.58
C GLU A 329 -56.89 40.91 7.85
N GLY A 330 -55.75 41.46 7.40
CA GLY A 330 -55.47 42.88 7.49
C GLY A 330 -56.48 43.76 6.73
N THR A 331 -57.05 43.31 5.60
CA THR A 331 -58.14 44.05 4.92
C THR A 331 -59.46 43.96 5.66
N ILE A 332 -59.78 42.81 6.26
CA ILE A 332 -61.01 42.59 7.04
C ILE A 332 -61.00 43.49 8.28
N VAL A 333 -59.93 43.47 9.08
CA VAL A 333 -59.79 44.34 10.26
C VAL A 333 -59.89 45.83 9.88
N ARG A 334 -59.33 46.25 8.74
CA ARG A 334 -59.47 47.63 8.23
C ARG A 334 -60.87 47.98 7.69
N ALA A 335 -61.70 46.99 7.36
CA ALA A 335 -63.09 47.19 6.97
C ALA A 335 -64.00 47.23 8.20
N GLU A 336 -63.84 46.28 9.12
CA GLU A 336 -64.53 46.25 10.42
C GLU A 336 -64.29 47.54 11.22
N GLU A 337 -63.05 48.02 11.27
CA GLU A 337 -62.69 49.28 11.92
C GLU A 337 -63.42 50.49 11.30
N LYS A 338 -63.56 50.53 9.97
CA LYS A 338 -64.32 51.59 9.28
C LYS A 338 -65.82 51.52 9.59
N VAL A 339 -66.39 50.31 9.62
CA VAL A 339 -67.79 50.09 10.02
C VAL A 339 -67.98 50.60 11.45
N ARG A 340 -67.17 50.13 12.41
CA ARG A 340 -67.21 50.52 13.82
C ARG A 340 -67.08 52.02 14.04
N VAL A 341 -66.22 52.71 13.29
CA VAL A 341 -66.08 54.17 13.32
C VAL A 341 -67.34 54.86 12.76
N SER A 342 -67.91 54.36 11.66
CA SER A 342 -69.14 54.92 11.08
C SER A 342 -70.38 54.68 11.95
N GLU A 343 -70.44 53.54 12.66
CA GLU A 343 -71.48 53.24 13.64
C GLU A 343 -71.38 54.17 14.86
N ALA A 344 -70.17 54.43 15.36
CA ALA A 344 -69.95 55.36 16.47
C ALA A 344 -70.32 56.81 16.12
N ASP A 345 -70.00 57.26 14.90
CA ASP A 345 -70.43 58.56 14.37
C ASP A 345 -71.96 58.64 14.20
N ALA A 346 -72.59 57.61 13.62
CA ALA A 346 -74.04 57.52 13.53
C ALA A 346 -74.71 57.53 14.92
N GLU A 347 -74.18 56.77 15.89
CA GLU A 347 -74.70 56.74 17.26
C GLU A 347 -74.55 58.13 17.93
N ALA A 348 -73.40 58.79 17.77
CA ALA A 348 -73.17 60.15 18.28
C ALA A 348 -74.19 61.15 17.69
N ARG A 349 -74.42 61.12 16.38
CA ARG A 349 -75.43 61.96 15.71
C ARG A 349 -76.85 61.68 16.22
N THR A 350 -77.22 60.42 16.48
CA THR A 350 -78.54 60.11 17.06
C THR A 350 -78.67 60.55 18.53
N LYS A 351 -77.58 60.51 19.32
CA LYS A 351 -77.54 61.05 20.67
C LYS A 351 -77.71 62.58 20.66
N GLU A 352 -77.00 63.27 19.78
CA GLU A 352 -77.14 64.72 19.56
C GLU A 352 -78.56 65.09 19.11
N ALA A 353 -79.13 64.35 18.15
CA ALA A 353 -80.50 64.56 17.69
C ALA A 353 -81.54 64.38 18.81
N LYS A 354 -81.44 63.32 19.62
CA LYS A 354 -82.30 63.10 20.79
C LYS A 354 -82.14 64.19 21.85
N GLN A 355 -80.92 64.71 22.06
CA GLN A 355 -80.68 65.82 22.98
C GLN A 355 -81.32 67.12 22.48
N LYS A 356 -81.25 67.40 21.17
CA LYS A 356 -81.94 68.55 20.54
C LYS A 356 -83.47 68.40 20.60
N GLU A 357 -84.00 67.20 20.37
CA GLU A 357 -85.43 66.90 20.50
C GLU A 357 -85.91 67.13 21.94
N LEU A 358 -85.17 66.63 22.94
CA LEU A 358 -85.51 66.82 24.35
C LEU A 358 -85.43 68.29 24.77
N ALA A 359 -84.42 69.04 24.29
CA ALA A 359 -84.32 70.48 24.52
C ALA A 359 -85.51 71.24 23.90
N ALA A 360 -85.85 70.98 22.63
CA ALA A 360 -87.01 71.59 21.97
C ALA A 360 -88.35 71.21 22.64
N LEU A 361 -88.43 70.00 23.22
CA LEU A 361 -89.60 69.57 24.00
C LEU A 361 -89.68 70.31 25.36
N GLN A 362 -88.55 70.59 26.01
CA GLN A 362 -88.49 71.43 27.20
C GLN A 362 -88.87 72.90 26.86
N GLU A 363 -88.27 73.48 25.82
CA GLU A 363 -88.62 74.83 25.32
C GLU A 363 -90.13 74.93 25.01
N LYS A 364 -90.71 73.90 24.40
CA LYS A 364 -92.17 73.80 24.19
C LYS A 364 -92.95 73.76 25.50
N GLN A 365 -92.49 73.06 26.54
CA GLN A 365 -93.14 73.06 27.86
C GLN A 365 -93.04 74.43 28.54
N GLU A 366 -91.90 75.11 28.43
CA GLU A 366 -91.68 76.46 28.96
C GLU A 366 -92.54 77.50 28.23
N LEU A 367 -92.64 77.41 26.90
CA LEU A 367 -93.56 78.21 26.08
C LEU A 367 -95.03 77.93 26.42
N MET A 368 -95.43 76.68 26.62
CA MET A 368 -96.79 76.34 27.09
C MET A 368 -97.06 76.92 28.49
N ALA A 369 -96.08 76.87 29.40
CA ALA A 369 -96.20 77.49 30.72
C ALA A 369 -96.28 79.02 30.64
N TYR A 370 -95.57 79.65 29.70
CA TYR A 370 -95.65 81.08 29.42
C TYR A 370 -97.00 81.49 28.81
N ILE A 371 -97.50 80.73 27.82
CA ILE A 371 -98.85 80.92 27.26
C ILE A 371 -99.91 80.79 28.36
N ASN A 372 -99.81 79.79 29.23
CA ASN A 372 -100.73 79.64 30.37
C ASN A 372 -100.66 80.83 31.34
N ARG A 373 -99.47 81.42 31.58
CA ARG A 373 -99.33 82.66 32.37
C ARG A 373 -100.00 83.86 31.68
N LEU A 374 -99.78 84.02 30.37
CA LEU A 374 -100.41 85.09 29.58
C LEU A 374 -101.93 84.93 29.53
N GLN A 375 -102.45 83.72 29.33
CA GLN A 375 -103.88 83.43 29.34
C GLN A 375 -104.50 83.70 30.72
N ALA A 376 -103.81 83.35 31.81
CA ALA A 376 -104.20 83.71 33.17
C ALA A 376 -103.98 85.21 33.51
N GLN A 377 -103.24 85.96 32.70
CA GLN A 377 -103.09 87.41 32.81
C GLN A 377 -104.19 88.14 32.02
N ILE A 378 -104.54 87.66 30.83
CA ILE A 378 -105.69 88.09 30.03
C ILE A 378 -106.99 87.84 30.81
N GLN A 379 -107.16 86.67 31.43
CA GLN A 379 -108.32 86.41 32.32
C GLN A 379 -108.39 87.36 33.50
N ARG A 380 -107.26 87.82 34.05
CA ARG A 380 -107.23 88.83 35.12
C ARG A 380 -107.53 90.24 34.60
N GLN A 381 -107.07 90.60 33.42
CA GLN A 381 -107.44 91.85 32.75
C GLN A 381 -108.92 91.87 32.35
N HIS A 382 -109.49 90.73 31.95
CA HIS A 382 -110.92 90.59 31.63
C HIS A 382 -111.85 90.75 32.86
N ILE A 383 -111.30 90.64 34.07
CA ILE A 383 -112.00 90.93 35.34
C ILE A 383 -111.82 92.40 35.77
N GLN A 384 -110.92 93.16 35.14
CA GLN A 384 -110.65 94.58 35.42
C GLN A 384 -110.44 95.43 34.14
N VAL A 385 -111.51 95.58 33.35
CA VAL A 385 -112.10 96.89 32.95
C VAL A 385 -113.36 96.62 32.13
N PHE A 386 -114.36 97.50 32.25
CA PHE A 386 -115.70 97.37 31.71
C PHE A 386 -116.01 98.55 30.76
N GLU A 387 -116.76 98.30 29.68
CA GLU A 387 -117.40 99.27 28.77
C GLU A 387 -116.56 100.40 28.11
N GLU A 388 -116.32 100.29 26.78
CA GLU A 388 -116.86 101.26 25.80
C GLU A 388 -116.94 100.65 24.38
N LYS A 389 -117.42 101.42 23.37
CA LYS A 389 -117.95 100.92 22.07
C LYS A 389 -117.20 101.45 20.84
N GLU A 390 -117.35 100.73 19.70
CA GLU A 390 -117.40 101.17 18.28
C GLU A 390 -116.30 102.14 17.75
N SER A 391 -115.70 102.03 16.56
CA SER A 391 -115.95 101.29 15.30
C SER A 391 -114.58 101.15 14.54
N CYS A 392 -114.37 100.46 13.41
CA CYS A 392 -115.01 100.54 12.08
C CYS A 392 -114.84 99.22 11.28
N THR A 393 -115.67 99.04 10.25
CA THR A 393 -115.61 97.95 9.27
C THR A 393 -115.13 98.43 7.89
N GLY A 394 -114.54 97.51 7.10
CA GLY A 394 -114.58 97.56 5.64
C GLY A 394 -113.23 97.56 4.89
N SER A 395 -112.89 96.44 4.25
CA SER A 395 -112.68 96.37 2.78
C SER A 395 -112.48 94.92 2.34
N ASP A 396 -113.00 94.56 1.16
CA ASP A 396 -112.98 93.20 0.60
C ASP A 396 -111.74 92.88 -0.24
N SER A 397 -111.50 91.56 -0.41
CA SER A 397 -110.91 90.88 -1.57
C SER A 397 -109.56 91.34 -2.17
N SER A 398 -108.60 90.39 -2.29
CA SER A 398 -108.34 89.69 -3.56
C SER A 398 -107.12 88.76 -3.48
N LEU A 399 -107.13 87.69 -4.30
CA LEU A 399 -105.95 86.90 -4.64
C LEU A 399 -104.96 87.71 -5.50
N LEU A 400 -103.66 87.38 -5.47
CA LEU A 400 -103.03 86.71 -6.63
C LEU A 400 -101.68 86.01 -6.32
N THR A 401 -101.56 84.82 -6.89
CA THR A 401 -100.38 83.97 -7.22
C THR A 401 -98.95 84.52 -7.07
N LYS A 402 -98.01 83.60 -6.77
CA LYS A 402 -97.08 83.15 -7.82
C LYS A 402 -96.61 81.69 -7.65
N HIS A 403 -96.82 80.91 -8.71
CA HIS A 403 -96.20 79.61 -8.95
C HIS A 403 -94.76 79.85 -9.43
N VAL A 404 -93.81 79.01 -9.02
CA VAL A 404 -92.68 78.62 -9.86
C VAL A 404 -92.55 77.11 -9.73
N ASP A 405 -93.13 76.41 -10.70
CA ASP A 405 -92.66 75.07 -11.05
C ASP A 405 -91.57 75.24 -12.11
N SER A 406 -90.64 74.29 -12.22
CA SER A 406 -89.67 74.20 -13.31
C SER A 406 -89.18 72.77 -13.42
N SER A 407 -89.75 72.03 -14.36
CA SER A 407 -89.50 70.60 -14.57
C SER A 407 -88.61 70.34 -15.80
N ASP A 408 -88.47 69.05 -16.12
CA ASP A 408 -88.11 68.49 -17.42
C ASP A 408 -86.67 68.64 -17.97
N GLY A 409 -86.00 67.49 -18.04
CA GLY A 409 -85.27 67.08 -19.24
C GLY A 409 -83.74 67.21 -19.24
N ASN A 410 -82.99 66.41 -20.00
CA ASN A 410 -83.37 65.15 -20.65
C ASN A 410 -82.10 64.29 -20.94
N VAL A 411 -82.29 63.13 -21.57
CA VAL A 411 -81.34 62.07 -21.95
C VAL A 411 -79.94 62.44 -22.50
N ASP A 412 -79.05 61.46 -22.34
CA ASP A 412 -78.08 60.90 -23.31
C ASP A 412 -76.59 61.37 -23.38
N LYS A 413 -75.73 60.38 -23.08
CA LYS A 413 -74.49 59.97 -23.81
C LYS A 413 -73.17 60.78 -23.76
N ALA A 414 -72.11 59.98 -23.93
CA ALA A 414 -70.72 60.29 -24.32
C ALA A 414 -69.88 61.14 -23.34
N CYS A 415 -68.69 60.77 -22.82
CA CYS A 415 -67.52 59.98 -23.27
C CYS A 415 -66.32 60.86 -23.70
N LEU A 416 -65.10 60.47 -23.25
CA LEU A 416 -63.76 60.94 -23.70
C LEU A 416 -63.42 62.41 -23.38
N SER A 417 -62.17 62.93 -23.43
CA SER A 417 -60.78 62.38 -23.46
C SER A 417 -59.84 63.50 -22.92
N ASP A 418 -58.54 63.38 -22.64
CA ASP A 418 -57.51 62.32 -22.77
C ASP A 418 -56.57 62.43 -21.53
N SER A 419 -55.34 61.91 -21.33
CA SER A 419 -54.29 61.19 -22.10
C SER A 419 -53.37 60.47 -21.06
N ARG A 420 -52.25 59.77 -21.32
CA ARG A 420 -51.42 59.52 -22.51
C ARG A 420 -50.83 58.09 -22.46
N ALA A 421 -51.11 57.30 -23.51
CA ALA A 421 -50.25 56.36 -24.26
C ALA A 421 -48.98 55.74 -23.61
N THR A 422 -48.55 54.47 -23.80
CA THR A 422 -48.87 53.33 -24.73
C THR A 422 -47.89 52.14 -24.40
N PRO A 423 -47.88 50.94 -25.04
CA PRO A 423 -48.97 50.04 -25.51
C PRO A 423 -48.73 48.51 -25.22
N VAL A 424 -49.79 47.66 -25.36
CA VAL A 424 -49.83 46.25 -25.91
C VAL A 424 -48.82 45.20 -25.37
N SER A 425 -49.15 43.96 -24.95
CA SER A 425 -50.33 43.06 -25.10
C SER A 425 -50.46 42.11 -23.86
N GLY A 426 -51.23 41.00 -23.77
CA GLY A 426 -52.01 40.24 -24.77
C GLY A 426 -52.80 39.03 -24.20
N GLU A 427 -52.76 37.88 -24.87
CA GLU A 427 -53.67 36.71 -24.67
C GLU A 427 -53.20 35.61 -23.68
N VAL A 428 -54.17 34.96 -23.00
CA VAL A 428 -54.55 33.52 -23.13
C VAL A 428 -55.98 33.34 -22.57
N ASN A 429 -56.74 32.35 -23.07
CA ASN A 429 -58.16 32.12 -22.75
C ASN A 429 -58.42 31.33 -21.45
N LEU A 430 -59.61 31.53 -20.87
CA LEU A 430 -60.21 30.68 -19.83
C LEU A 430 -61.09 29.57 -20.46
N ARG A 431 -61.16 28.40 -19.80
CA ARG A 431 -62.29 27.47 -19.95
C ARG A 431 -62.59 26.71 -18.66
N SER A 432 -63.80 26.17 -18.58
CA SER A 432 -64.47 25.73 -17.35
C SER A 432 -64.04 24.36 -16.84
N ILE A 433 -64.10 24.21 -15.51
CA ILE A 433 -64.08 22.93 -14.78
C ILE A 433 -65.30 22.10 -15.18
N GLY A 434 -65.15 20.77 -15.22
CA GLY A 434 -66.19 19.78 -15.44
C GLY A 434 -66.01 18.57 -14.51
N ASP A 435 -67.10 17.88 -14.26
CA ASP A 435 -67.37 17.00 -13.12
C ASP A 435 -66.41 15.84 -12.81
N ALA A 436 -66.54 15.40 -11.56
CA ALA A 436 -65.85 14.30 -10.89
C ALA A 436 -65.97 12.91 -11.55
N GLU A 437 -64.95 12.09 -11.31
CA GLU A 437 -65.12 10.66 -11.05
C GLU A 437 -64.16 10.22 -9.92
N TRP A 438 -64.64 9.40 -8.98
CA TRP A 438 -63.85 8.85 -7.88
C TRP A 438 -63.67 7.35 -8.10
N SER A 439 -62.47 6.80 -7.87
CA SER A 439 -62.24 5.35 -7.83
C SER A 439 -61.06 4.99 -6.93
N ASP A 440 -61.37 4.23 -5.87
CA ASP A 440 -60.53 3.28 -5.12
C ASP A 440 -59.03 3.58 -4.93
N ILE A 441 -58.70 4.17 -3.77
CA ILE A 441 -57.46 3.85 -3.05
C ILE A 441 -57.82 2.92 -1.89
N GLN A 442 -57.27 1.70 -1.89
CA GLN A 442 -57.51 0.73 -0.83
C GLN A 442 -56.83 1.14 0.48
N THR A 443 -57.55 1.00 1.60
CA THR A 443 -57.05 1.29 2.94
C THR A 443 -56.08 0.22 3.44
N THR A 444 -54.92 0.63 3.96
CA THR A 444 -54.09 -0.22 4.81
C THR A 444 -53.68 0.53 6.08
N GLU A 445 -54.31 0.10 7.18
CA GLU A 445 -54.09 0.41 8.60
C GLU A 445 -52.75 1.07 8.97
N ALA A 446 -52.80 2.34 9.41
CA ALA A 446 -51.68 2.98 10.09
C ALA A 446 -51.66 2.59 11.58
N ARG A 447 -50.47 2.26 12.11
CA ARG A 447 -50.23 2.13 13.56
C ARG A 447 -49.27 3.20 14.04
N ILE A 448 -49.79 4.13 14.83
CA ILE A 448 -49.02 5.15 15.55
C ILE A 448 -48.60 4.55 16.89
N ALA A 449 -47.34 4.73 17.28
CA ALA A 449 -46.83 4.40 18.61
C ALA A 449 -45.75 5.39 19.06
N ASP A 450 -45.83 5.81 20.33
CA ASP A 450 -44.84 6.51 21.16
C ASP A 450 -43.98 7.60 20.51
N VAL A 451 -44.53 8.82 20.46
CA VAL A 451 -43.71 10.02 20.69
C VAL A 451 -43.18 9.96 22.12
N ARG A 452 -41.86 10.14 22.33
CA ARG A 452 -41.30 10.46 23.64
C ARG A 452 -40.49 11.74 23.59
N GLU A 453 -40.88 12.65 24.47
CA GLU A 453 -40.17 13.86 24.84
C GLU A 453 -38.95 13.52 25.71
N ILE A 454 -37.81 14.17 25.45
CA ILE A 454 -36.66 14.19 26.36
C ILE A 454 -36.16 15.64 26.42
N ALA A 455 -36.29 16.26 27.59
CA ALA A 455 -35.71 17.56 27.88
C ALA A 455 -34.19 17.45 28.11
N ALA A 456 -33.46 18.54 27.90
CA ALA A 456 -32.04 18.61 28.21
C ALA A 456 -31.81 18.93 29.69
N GLU A 457 -30.82 18.30 30.32
CA GLU A 457 -29.79 19.01 31.10
C GLU A 457 -28.59 18.13 31.53
N THR A 458 -27.41 18.77 31.56
CA THR A 458 -26.32 18.63 32.55
C THR A 458 -25.47 17.33 32.64
N GLU A 459 -24.19 17.50 32.22
CA GLU A 459 -22.91 16.88 32.68
C GLU A 459 -22.75 15.35 32.90
N GLY A 460 -21.69 14.72 32.36
CA GLY A 460 -21.44 13.30 32.65
C GLY A 460 -20.29 12.45 32.08
N SER A 461 -19.14 13.00 31.63
CA SER A 461 -17.86 12.25 31.44
C SER A 461 -17.69 11.19 30.31
N SER A 462 -16.51 11.21 29.68
CA SER A 462 -15.71 10.05 29.20
C SER A 462 -16.22 9.14 28.07
N LEU A 463 -15.72 9.34 26.84
CA LEU A 463 -14.62 8.54 26.24
C LEU A 463 -14.23 9.07 24.84
N ASP A 464 -13.00 9.56 24.66
CA ASP A 464 -12.49 10.04 23.36
C ASP A 464 -11.91 8.92 22.48
N ILE A 465 -12.06 9.06 21.16
CA ILE A 465 -11.41 8.23 20.14
C ILE A 465 -10.31 9.06 19.44
N THR A 466 -9.06 8.62 19.54
CA THR A 466 -7.89 9.38 19.09
C THR A 466 -7.77 9.48 17.57
N VAL A 467 -7.94 10.69 17.03
CA VAL A 467 -7.57 11.02 15.63
C VAL A 467 -6.09 11.37 15.57
N VAL A 468 -5.34 10.74 14.66
CA VAL A 468 -3.90 11.00 14.47
C VAL A 468 -3.69 12.07 13.40
N SER A 469 -3.26 13.26 13.84
CA SER A 469 -2.84 14.35 12.95
C SER A 469 -1.39 14.17 12.48
N GLN A 470 -1.13 14.41 11.19
CA GLN A 470 0.24 14.55 10.68
C GLN A 470 0.82 15.92 11.07
N PRO A 471 2.11 16.00 11.48
CA PRO A 471 2.78 17.28 11.67
C PRO A 471 3.29 17.83 10.32
N VAL A 472 2.88 19.06 9.98
CA VAL A 472 3.57 19.87 8.99
C VAL A 472 4.62 20.70 9.71
N SER A 473 5.86 20.65 9.26
CA SER A 473 6.88 21.65 9.57
C SER A 473 7.58 22.09 8.28
N SER A 474 7.68 23.39 8.08
CA SER A 474 8.14 24.00 6.83
C SER A 474 9.05 25.17 7.12
N HIS A 475 10.30 25.11 6.67
CA HIS A 475 11.15 26.27 6.46
C HIS A 475 12.03 26.06 5.22
N HIS A 476 12.21 27.10 4.42
CA HIS A 476 13.18 27.16 3.33
C HIS A 476 14.61 27.21 3.87
N GLU A 477 15.56 26.71 3.07
CA GLU A 477 16.57 27.59 2.47
C GLU A 477 16.68 27.25 0.96
N GLN A 478 17.42 28.07 0.20
CA GLN A 478 17.47 28.06 -1.26
C GLN A 478 18.74 27.36 -1.76
N ASP A 479 18.67 26.68 -2.91
CA ASP A 479 19.61 26.98 -4.01
C ASP A 479 19.08 26.52 -5.39
N VAL A 480 19.78 26.89 -6.47
CA VAL A 480 19.25 26.97 -7.84
C VAL A 480 19.76 25.87 -8.78
N CYS A 481 18.80 25.28 -9.49
CA CYS A 481 18.87 24.59 -10.79
C CYS A 481 20.22 24.50 -11.55
N SER A 482 20.62 23.27 -11.94
CA SER A 482 21.04 23.03 -13.33
C SER A 482 20.97 21.55 -13.79
N SER A 483 20.10 21.32 -14.79
CA SER A 483 20.33 20.57 -16.04
C SER A 483 21.02 19.18 -16.12
N ASN A 484 20.32 18.28 -16.82
CA ASN A 484 20.80 17.33 -17.86
C ASN A 484 21.43 15.96 -17.50
N GLN A 485 20.70 14.92 -17.92
CA GLN A 485 21.22 13.66 -18.51
C GLN A 485 21.96 13.93 -19.86
N PRO A 486 22.75 13.00 -20.46
CA PRO A 486 22.64 11.52 -20.42
C PRO A 486 23.10 10.83 -19.13
#